data_AF-A0A840FEK7-F1
#
_entry.id   AF-A0A840FEK7-F1
#
_cell.length_a   1.000
_cell.length_b   1.000
_cell.length_c   1.000
_cell.angle_alpha   90.00
_cell.angle_beta   90.00
_cell.angle_gamma   90.00
#
_symmetry.space_group_name_H-M   'P 1'
#
loop_
_entity.id
_entity.type
_entity.pdbx_description
1 polymer ?
#
loop_
_entity_poly.entity_id
_entity_poly.type
_entity_poly.pdbx_seq_one_letter_code
_entity_poly.pdbx_strand_id
1 'polypeptide(L)' 'MASTPAPTRGERLRRLADELLTLADAVDQPSRHIERAEMLIAEGERLAKAVYAVFRGRG' A
#
# COMPACT_ATOMS: atom_id res chain seq x y z
N MET A 1 22.29 -22.35 -4.20
CA MET A 1 21.07 -21.84 -3.53
C MET A 1 20.10 -21.39 -4.62
N ALA A 2 18.92 -22.00 -4.75
CA ALA A 2 17.95 -21.58 -5.75
C ALA A 2 17.35 -20.22 -5.34
N SER A 3 17.32 -19.26 -6.26
CA SER A 3 16.69 -17.95 -6.01
C SER A 3 15.17 -18.13 -5.94
N THR A 4 14.54 -17.61 -4.90
CA THR A 4 13.07 -17.61 -4.79
C THR A 4 12.48 -16.88 -6.01
N PRO A 5 11.48 -17.44 -6.70
CA PRO A 5 10.87 -16.77 -7.85
C PRO A 5 10.26 -15.44 -7.42
N ALA A 6 10.36 -14.44 -8.29
CA ALA A 6 9.77 -13.13 -8.04
C ALA A 6 8.23 -13.26 -7.87
N PRO A 7 7.62 -12.49 -6.97
CA PRO A 7 6.18 -12.54 -6.74
C PRO A 7 5.42 -12.09 -7.99
N THR A 8 4.36 -12.82 -8.32
CA THR A 8 3.44 -12.52 -9.41
C THR A 8 2.73 -11.17 -9.18
N ARG A 9 2.22 -10.57 -10.25
CA ARG A 9 1.43 -9.33 -10.16
C ARG A 9 0.24 -9.46 -9.21
N GLY A 10 -0.44 -10.61 -9.24
CA GLY A 10 -1.57 -10.89 -8.34
C GLY A 10 -1.17 -10.97 -6.87
N GLU A 11 -0.03 -11.60 -6.55
CA GLU A 11 0.51 -11.61 -5.18
C GLU A 11 0.88 -10.21 -4.70
N ARG A 12 1.46 -9.39 -5.57
CA ARG A 12 1.77 -7.99 -5.24
C ARG A 12 0.50 -7.17 -4.98
N LEU A 13 -0.53 -7.33 -5.81
CA LEU A 13 -1.81 -6.66 -5.58
C LEU A 13 -2.47 -7.10 -4.27
N ARG A 14 -2.42 -8.39 -3.93
CA ARG A 14 -2.94 -8.89 -2.65
C ARG A 14 -2.24 -8.23 -1.46
N ARG A 15 -0.90 -8.14 -1.47
CA ARG A 15 -0.16 -7.45 -0.42
C ARG A 15 -0.54 -5.97 -0.31
N LEU A 16 -0.67 -5.27 -1.44
CA LEU A 16 -1.11 -3.87 -1.44
C LEU A 16 -2.55 -3.71 -0.91
N ALA A 17 -3.43 -4.69 -1.14
CA ALA A 17 -4.77 -4.68 -0.57
C ALA A 17 -4.74 -4.86 0.96
N ASP A 18 -3.88 -5.73 1.48
CA ASP A 18 -3.70 -5.91 2.94
C ASP A 18 -3.15 -4.62 3.60
N GLU A 19 -2.21 -3.93 2.94
CA GLU A 19 -1.72 -2.62 3.39
C GLU A 19 -2.83 -1.56 3.36
N LEU A 20 -3.68 -1.56 2.33
CA LEU A 20 -4.81 -0.64 2.24
C LEU A 20 -5.86 -0.89 3.34
N LEU A 21 -6.12 -2.15 3.69
CA LEU A 21 -6.98 -2.49 4.83
C LEU A 21 -6.40 -1.95 6.14
N THR A 22 -5.10 -2.09 6.34
CA THR A 22 -4.41 -1.52 7.51
C THR A 22 -4.54 0.01 7.55
N LEU A 23 -4.42 0.69 6.40
CA LEU A 23 -4.62 2.13 6.30
C LEU A 23 -6.06 2.52 6.62
N ALA A 24 -7.05 1.75 6.16
CA ALA A 24 -8.46 1.99 6.46
C ALA A 24 -8.72 1.95 7.98
N ASP A 25 -8.22 0.91 8.66
CA ASP A 25 -8.32 0.81 10.13
C ASP A 25 -7.66 2.00 10.84
N ALA A 26 -6.54 2.50 10.31
CA ALA A 26 -5.84 3.66 10.88
C ALA A 26 -6.58 4.99 10.68
N VAL A 27 -7.37 5.11 9.61
CA VAL A 27 -8.23 6.27 9.30
C VAL A 27 -9.46 6.30 10.20
N ASP A 28 -10.05 5.15 10.51
CA ASP A 28 -11.23 5.06 11.39
C ASP A 28 -10.91 5.42 12.86
N GLN A 29 -9.62 5.38 13.23
CA GLN A 29 -9.20 5.80 14.55
C GLN A 29 -9.22 7.33 14.69
N PRO A 30 -9.95 7.88 15.68
CA PRO A 30 -10.03 9.33 15.87
C PRO A 30 -8.67 9.92 16.22
N SER A 31 -8.28 10.99 15.54
CA SER A 31 -7.08 11.77 15.84
C SER A 31 -7.38 13.26 15.90
N ARG A 32 -6.67 13.98 16.77
CA ARG A 32 -6.72 15.45 16.89
C ARG A 32 -5.47 16.13 16.31
N HIS A 33 -4.58 15.38 15.67
CA HIS A 33 -3.30 15.87 15.15
C HIS A 33 -3.32 15.95 13.62
N ILE A 34 -2.98 17.12 13.08
CA ILE A 34 -2.95 17.37 11.63
C ILE A 34 -1.85 16.54 10.97
N GLU A 35 -0.71 16.38 11.64
CA GLU A 35 0.43 15.59 11.16
C GLU A 35 0.04 14.13 10.89
N ARG A 36 -0.91 13.59 11.67
CA ARG A 36 -1.44 12.25 11.43
C ARG A 36 -2.27 12.19 10.15
N ALA A 37 -3.09 13.20 9.89
CA ALA A 37 -3.88 13.26 8.65
C ALA A 37 -2.97 13.33 7.41
N GLU A 38 -1.93 14.17 7.45
CA GLU A 38 -0.94 14.27 6.37
C GLU A 38 -0.20 12.95 6.13
N MET A 39 0.20 12.27 7.20
CA MET A 39 0.84 10.95 7.11
C MET A 39 -0.08 9.91 6.46
N LEU A 40 -1.36 9.85 6.84
CA LEU A 40 -2.34 8.92 6.25
C LEU A 40 -2.58 9.22 4.76
N ILE A 41 -2.61 10.50 4.38
CA ILE A 41 -2.73 10.92 2.98
C ILE A 41 -1.50 10.48 2.17
N ALA A 42 -0.30 10.76 2.69
CA ALA A 42 0.95 10.38 2.03
C ALA A 42 1.02 8.85 1.81
N GLU A 43 0.56 8.07 2.78
CA GLU A 43 0.50 6.61 2.67
C GLU A 43 -0.52 6.14 1.63
N GLY A 44 -1.70 6.78 1.57
CA GLY A 44 -2.68 6.53 0.51
C GLY A 44 -2.14 6.82 -0.88
N GLU A 45 -1.40 7.92 -1.06
CA GLU A 45 -0.74 8.24 -2.33
C GLU A 45 0.34 7.22 -2.71
N ARG A 46 1.13 6.75 -1.73
CA ARG A 46 2.14 5.72 -1.94
C ARG A 46 1.51 4.43 -2.45
N LEU A 47 0.42 3.98 -1.82
CA LEU A 47 -0.32 2.77 -2.22
C LEU A 47 -0.91 2.92 -3.63
N ALA A 48 -1.54 4.06 -3.93
CA ALA A 48 -2.08 4.32 -5.27
C ALA A 48 -1.01 4.25 -6.36
N LYS A 49 0.16 4.85 -6.13
CA LYS A 49 1.31 4.79 -7.04
C LYS A 49 1.81 3.35 -7.20
N ALA A 50 1.89 2.58 -6.11
CA ALA A 50 2.33 1.18 -6.16
C ALA A 50 1.38 0.28 -6.97
N VAL A 51 0.06 0.44 -6.78
CA VAL A 51 -0.95 -0.29 -7.57
C VAL A 51 -0.78 0.01 -9.06
N TYR A 52 -0.63 1.28 -9.42
CA TYR A 52 -0.40 1.68 -10.81
C TYR A 52 0.87 1.05 -11.40
N ALA A 53 1.94 0.99 -10.62
CA ALA A 53 3.21 0.41 -11.01
C ALA A 53 3.08 -1.10 -11.33
N VAL A 54 2.28 -1.84 -10.56
CA VAL A 54 1.99 -3.27 -10.82
C VAL A 54 1.34 -3.47 -12.18
N PHE A 55 0.35 -2.65 -12.55
CA PHE A 55 -0.32 -2.74 -13.86
C PHE A 55 0.60 -2.33 -15.02
N ARG A 56 1.48 -1.35 -14.80
CA ARG A 56 2.49 -0.94 -15.80
C ARG A 56 3.68 -1.89 -15.92
N GLY A 57 3.76 -2.92 -15.08
CA GLY A 57 4.89 -3.84 -15.05
C GLY A 57 6.19 -3.22 -14.54
N ARG A 58 6.11 -2.11 -13.80
CA ARG A 58 7.23 -1.47 -13.13
C ARG A 58 7.10 -1.79 -11.64
N GLY A 59 7.84 -2.79 -11.15
CA GLY A 59 7.72 -3.24 -9.75
C GLY A 59 8.15 -4.68 -9.57
#